data_AF-A0A0F9P531-F1
#
_entry.id   AF-A0A0F9P531-F1
#
_cell.length_a   1.000
_cell.length_b   1.000
_cell.length_c   1.000
_cell.angle_alpha   90.00
_cell.angle_beta   90.00
_cell.angle_gamma   90.00
#
_symmetry.space_group_name_H-M   'P 1'
#
loop_
_entity.id
_entity.type
_entity.pdbx_description
1 polymer ?
#
loop_
_entity_poly.entity_id
_entity_poly.type
_entity_poly.pdbx_seq_one_letter_code
_entity_poly.pdbx_strand_id
1 'polypeptide(L)'
;MLKTVLKNWWLDKPIALELGEWECWDKETSAKYPVRFLLQEKLPELYRKHIQWPLDRAYWWVRYRTTHRHYRVIKPRTLEPGYYDERTLILHGAFEVLVEYWEHFYRTNVSWWPTKGEIDSYEVDIIQAKTDKEKEFIQAERDCLADQKAHYDEAHALHIWWTKTRPSRTHPKGPTLPKELGSLGWLDNKHKDDPRVIAYRAHLDEYNKLDCQWEEEDQEMLIRLVKIRQSLWI
;
A
#
# COMPACT_ATOMS: atom_id res chain seq x y z
N MET A 1 -59.56 10.20 13.39
CA MET A 1 -59.72 10.93 12.11
C MET A 1 -58.41 11.33 11.45
N LEU A 2 -57.41 11.89 12.16
CA LEU A 2 -56.15 12.36 11.54
C LEU A 2 -55.32 11.27 10.82
N LYS A 3 -55.28 10.02 11.34
CA LYS A 3 -54.53 8.93 10.71
C LYS A 3 -55.06 8.54 9.32
N THR A 4 -56.36 8.67 9.08
CA THR A 4 -56.99 8.34 7.80
C THR A 4 -56.72 9.41 6.73
N VAL A 5 -56.66 10.68 7.14
CA VAL A 5 -56.34 11.81 6.25
C VAL A 5 -54.87 11.77 5.80
N LEU A 6 -53.96 11.42 6.70
CA LEU A 6 -52.53 11.28 6.38
C LEU A 6 -52.22 10.09 5.47
N LYS A 7 -52.98 8.99 5.57
CA LYS A 7 -52.79 7.82 4.70
C LYS A 7 -53.14 8.12 3.23
N ASN A 8 -54.15 8.96 2.98
CA ASN A 8 -54.59 9.35 1.64
C ASN A 8 -53.75 10.51 1.03
N TRP A 9 -52.71 10.96 1.72
CA TRP A 9 -51.83 12.03 1.25
C TRP A 9 -50.72 11.53 0.33
N TRP A 10 -50.29 10.27 0.50
CA TRP A 10 -49.24 9.64 -0.29
C TRP A 10 -49.76 9.24 -1.68
N LEU A 11 -48.94 9.44 -2.72
CA LEU A 11 -49.23 8.93 -4.04
C LEU A 11 -49.02 7.41 -4.03
N ASP A 12 -49.96 6.65 -4.60
CA ASP A 12 -49.82 5.20 -4.79
C ASP A 12 -48.79 4.93 -5.88
N LYS A 13 -47.52 4.91 -5.48
CA LYS A 13 -46.40 4.64 -6.37
C LYS A 13 -46.34 3.14 -6.67
N PRO A 14 -46.32 2.74 -7.95
CA PRO A 14 -46.13 1.34 -8.30
C PRO A 14 -44.75 0.87 -7.81
N ILE A 15 -44.68 -0.36 -7.30
CA ILE A 15 -43.44 -0.93 -6.76
C ILE A 15 -42.40 -1.11 -7.87
N ALA A 16 -42.85 -1.49 -9.06
CA ALA A 16 -42.05 -1.62 -10.26
C ALA A 16 -42.93 -1.35 -11.50
N LEU A 17 -42.31 -0.79 -12.53
CA LEU A 17 -42.88 -0.55 -13.86
C LEU A 17 -41.79 -0.81 -14.91
N GLU A 18 -42.19 -1.12 -16.14
CA GLU A 18 -41.26 -1.27 -17.26
C GLU A 18 -40.62 0.07 -17.67
N LEU A 19 -39.51 0.04 -18.43
CA LEU A 19 -38.61 1.18 -18.69
C LEU A 19 -39.24 2.39 -19.44
N GLY A 20 -40.51 2.36 -19.85
CA GLY A 20 -41.23 3.52 -20.42
C GLY A 20 -42.51 3.89 -19.68
N GLU A 21 -43.03 2.97 -18.87
CA GLU A 21 -44.29 3.17 -18.13
C GLU A 21 -44.12 4.21 -17.01
N TRP A 22 -42.90 4.39 -16.49
CA TRP A 22 -42.58 5.44 -15.52
C TRP A 22 -42.84 6.85 -16.07
N GLU A 23 -42.53 7.11 -17.35
CA GLU A 23 -42.80 8.41 -17.96
C GLU A 23 -44.30 8.67 -18.12
N CYS A 24 -45.06 7.63 -18.47
CA CYS A 24 -46.51 7.70 -18.55
C CYS A 24 -47.12 7.97 -17.17
N TRP A 25 -46.68 7.23 -16.14
CA TRP A 25 -47.13 7.44 -14.77
C TRP A 25 -46.79 8.84 -14.26
N ASP A 26 -45.59 9.37 -14.53
CA ASP A 26 -45.20 10.73 -14.17
C ASP A 26 -46.11 11.78 -14.83
N LYS A 27 -46.41 11.62 -16.13
CA LYS A 27 -47.32 12.53 -16.87
C LYS A 27 -48.74 12.47 -16.34
N GLU A 28 -49.29 11.28 -16.14
CA GLU A 28 -50.65 11.10 -15.62
C GLU A 28 -50.78 11.62 -14.18
N THR A 29 -49.82 11.28 -13.33
CA THR A 29 -49.83 11.64 -11.90
C THR A 29 -49.60 13.14 -11.70
N SER A 30 -48.70 13.75 -12.49
CA SER A 30 -48.48 15.20 -12.46
C SER A 30 -49.70 15.98 -12.95
N ALA A 31 -50.44 15.47 -13.95
CA ALA A 31 -51.68 16.07 -14.42
C ALA A 31 -52.80 15.95 -13.38
N LYS A 32 -52.93 14.80 -12.72
CA LYS A 32 -54.00 14.51 -11.75
C LYS A 32 -53.78 15.17 -10.39
N TYR A 33 -52.55 15.21 -9.90
CA TYR A 33 -52.21 15.68 -8.55
C TYR A 33 -50.95 16.58 -8.54
N PRO A 34 -50.99 17.76 -9.16
CA PRO A 34 -49.79 18.56 -9.43
C PRO A 34 -49.01 18.96 -8.17
N VAL A 35 -49.70 19.41 -7.12
CA VAL A 35 -49.04 19.84 -5.87
C VAL A 35 -48.41 18.66 -5.13
N ARG A 36 -49.08 17.50 -5.08
CA ARG A 36 -48.56 16.32 -4.38
C ARG A 36 -47.37 15.72 -5.12
N PHE A 37 -47.47 15.62 -6.44
CA PHE A 37 -46.39 15.16 -7.31
C PHE A 37 -45.16 16.06 -7.20
N LEU A 38 -45.36 17.39 -7.20
CA LEU A 38 -44.27 18.34 -6.99
C LEU A 38 -43.56 18.11 -5.65
N LEU A 39 -44.31 17.95 -4.55
CA LEU A 39 -43.73 17.79 -3.21
C LEU A 39 -43.05 16.43 -2.99
N GLN A 40 -43.60 15.34 -3.55
CA GLN A 40 -43.11 13.98 -3.29
C GLN A 40 -42.00 13.53 -4.25
N GLU A 41 -42.08 13.88 -5.54
CA GLU A 41 -41.12 13.42 -6.55
C GLU A 41 -40.14 14.53 -6.94
N LYS A 42 -40.65 15.70 -7.35
CA LYS A 42 -39.79 16.76 -7.90
C LYS A 42 -39.01 17.53 -6.85
N LEU A 43 -39.59 17.83 -5.68
CA LEU A 43 -38.91 18.61 -4.65
C LEU A 43 -37.69 17.86 -4.07
N PRO A 44 -37.76 16.55 -3.74
CA PRO A 44 -36.59 15.80 -3.31
C PRO A 44 -35.53 15.67 -4.41
N GLU A 45 -35.94 15.51 -5.68
CA GLU A 45 -35.02 15.49 -6.82
C GLU A 45 -34.28 16.83 -6.96
N LEU A 46 -35.02 17.95 -6.93
CA LEU A 46 -34.45 19.30 -6.99
C LEU A 46 -33.54 19.59 -5.78
N TYR A 47 -33.96 19.21 -4.58
CA TYR A 47 -33.14 19.33 -3.36
C TYR A 47 -31.84 18.52 -3.50
N ARG A 48 -31.92 17.26 -3.93
CA ARG A 48 -30.73 16.42 -4.15
C ARG A 48 -29.80 17.04 -5.18
N LYS A 49 -30.34 17.45 -6.33
CA LYS A 49 -29.56 17.95 -7.48
C LYS A 49 -28.93 19.32 -7.22
N HIS A 50 -29.69 20.25 -6.64
CA HIS A 50 -29.29 21.66 -6.53
C HIS A 50 -28.72 22.04 -5.17
N ILE A 51 -29.01 21.28 -4.11
CA ILE A 51 -28.56 21.60 -2.75
C ILE A 51 -27.62 20.50 -2.25
N GLN A 52 -28.07 19.25 -2.19
CA GLN A 52 -27.28 18.17 -1.61
C GLN A 52 -26.00 17.89 -2.41
N TRP A 53 -26.08 17.70 -3.73
CA TRP A 53 -24.91 17.37 -4.55
C TRP A 53 -23.81 18.44 -4.52
N PRO A 54 -24.11 19.76 -4.64
CA PRO A 54 -23.09 20.78 -4.47
C PRO A 54 -22.49 20.82 -3.07
N LEU A 55 -23.31 20.63 -2.03
CA LEU A 55 -22.82 20.57 -0.64
C LEU A 55 -21.93 19.35 -0.41
N ASP A 56 -22.33 18.16 -0.88
CA ASP A 56 -21.53 16.95 -0.80
C ASP A 56 -20.22 17.13 -1.57
N ARG A 57 -20.26 17.71 -2.78
CA ARG A 57 -19.06 17.99 -3.56
C ARG A 57 -18.13 18.97 -2.84
N ALA A 58 -18.67 20.03 -2.24
CA ALA A 58 -17.90 20.99 -1.45
C ALA A 58 -17.32 20.34 -0.19
N TYR A 59 -18.12 19.55 0.53
CA TYR A 59 -17.70 18.78 1.69
C TYR A 59 -16.55 17.84 1.35
N TRP A 60 -16.69 17.04 0.29
CA TRP A 60 -15.65 16.13 -0.18
C TRP A 60 -14.43 16.90 -0.65
N TRP A 61 -14.58 17.98 -1.41
CA TRP A 61 -13.45 18.83 -1.83
C TRP A 61 -12.68 19.37 -0.62
N VAL A 62 -13.37 19.92 0.38
CA VAL A 62 -12.76 20.41 1.62
C VAL A 62 -12.07 19.26 2.34
N ARG A 63 -12.79 18.15 2.56
CA ARG A 63 -12.25 16.97 3.24
C ARG A 63 -11.01 16.41 2.55
N TYR A 64 -10.98 16.37 1.22
CA TYR A 64 -9.82 15.88 0.48
C TYR A 64 -8.64 16.86 0.49
N ARG A 65 -8.89 18.17 0.58
CA ARG A 65 -7.84 19.20 0.49
C ARG A 65 -7.30 19.64 1.84
N THR A 66 -8.12 19.61 2.90
CA THR A 66 -7.74 20.11 4.22
C THR A 66 -7.40 18.98 5.19
N THR A 67 -8.22 17.93 5.25
CA THR A 67 -7.91 16.74 6.05
C THR A 67 -6.96 15.81 5.29
N HIS A 68 -5.65 16.06 5.45
CA HIS A 68 -4.51 15.28 4.92
C HIS A 68 -4.47 13.79 5.38
N ARG A 69 -5.53 13.26 6.00
CA ARG A 69 -5.48 12.00 6.76
C ARG A 69 -6.08 10.77 6.09
N HIS A 70 -6.68 10.89 4.90
CA HIS A 70 -7.45 9.77 4.33
C HIS A 70 -6.81 9.04 3.16
N TYR A 71 -5.67 9.52 2.66
CA TYR A 71 -4.81 8.72 1.78
C TYR A 71 -3.52 8.46 2.54
N ARG A 72 -3.23 7.19 2.85
CA ARG A 72 -1.86 6.77 3.14
C ARG A 72 -1.10 6.83 1.83
N VAL A 73 -0.80 8.06 1.38
CA VAL A 73 0.10 8.27 0.26
C VAL A 73 1.46 7.85 0.78
N ILE A 74 1.92 6.69 0.32
CA ILE A 74 3.29 6.26 0.56
C ILE A 74 4.18 7.29 -0.13
N LYS A 75 4.98 8.00 0.67
CA LYS A 75 5.93 9.00 0.18
C LYS A 75 7.33 8.44 0.44
N PRO A 76 7.95 7.77 -0.55
CA PRO A 76 9.27 7.21 -0.37
C PRO A 76 10.26 8.34 -0.03
N ARG A 77 10.90 8.29 1.14
CA ARG A 77 11.91 9.28 1.56
C ARG A 77 13.21 9.14 0.78
N THR A 78 13.39 7.97 0.18
CA THR A 78 14.60 7.53 -0.53
C THR A 78 14.62 7.92 -2.00
N LEU A 79 13.51 8.41 -2.56
CA LEU A 79 13.44 8.88 -3.95
C LEU A 79 13.28 10.40 -3.98
N GLU A 80 14.06 11.05 -4.84
CA GLU A 80 13.85 12.47 -5.15
C GLU A 80 12.58 12.63 -6.01
N PRO A 81 11.99 13.84 -6.12
CA PRO A 81 10.88 14.06 -7.04
C PRO A 81 11.30 13.85 -8.50
N GLY A 82 10.73 12.84 -9.17
CA GLY A 82 11.08 12.51 -10.55
C GLY A 82 10.22 11.40 -11.17
N TYR A 83 10.50 11.06 -12.42
CA TYR A 83 9.94 9.87 -13.07
C TYR A 83 10.81 8.66 -12.74
N TYR A 84 10.18 7.59 -12.25
CA TYR A 84 10.82 6.31 -11.93
C TYR A 84 10.05 5.18 -12.59
N ASP A 85 10.75 4.08 -12.87
CA ASP A 85 10.14 2.84 -13.35
C ASP A 85 9.20 2.25 -12.27
N GLU A 86 8.14 1.55 -12.70
CA GLU A 86 7.16 0.96 -11.79
C GLU A 86 7.81 -0.02 -10.80
N ARG A 87 8.86 -0.74 -11.23
CA ARG A 87 9.59 -1.68 -10.36
C ARG A 87 10.26 -0.95 -9.20
N THR A 88 10.92 0.17 -9.48
CA THR A 88 11.55 1.00 -8.44
C THR A 88 10.51 1.55 -7.48
N LEU A 89 9.36 2.00 -7.98
CA LEU A 89 8.27 2.51 -7.15
C LEU A 89 7.69 1.43 -6.24
N ILE A 90 7.51 0.19 -6.73
CA ILE A 90 7.03 -0.94 -5.92
C ILE A 90 8.02 -1.25 -4.80
N LEU A 91 9.32 -1.36 -5.13
CA LEU A 91 10.36 -1.67 -4.14
C LEU A 91 10.42 -0.58 -3.06
N HIS A 92 10.59 0.68 -3.47
CA HIS A 92 10.70 1.80 -2.55
C HIS A 92 9.42 2.02 -1.75
N GLY A 93 8.25 1.82 -2.36
CA GLY A 93 6.98 1.92 -1.67
C GLY A 93 6.79 0.84 -0.60
N ALA A 94 7.13 -0.42 -0.91
CA ALA A 94 7.03 -1.53 0.03
C ALA A 94 7.96 -1.34 1.23
N PHE A 95 9.22 -0.94 0.99
CA PHE A 95 10.18 -0.71 2.07
C PHE A 95 9.92 0.58 2.84
N GLU A 96 9.33 1.61 2.24
CA GLU A 96 8.90 2.81 3.00
C GLU A 96 7.81 2.44 4.01
N VAL A 97 6.85 1.58 3.64
CA VAL A 97 5.84 1.07 4.58
C VAL A 97 6.50 0.28 5.73
N LEU A 98 7.52 -0.55 5.42
CA LEU A 98 8.28 -1.25 6.44
C LEU A 98 9.00 -0.26 7.38
N VAL A 99 9.66 0.77 6.85
CA VAL A 99 10.36 1.78 7.64
C VAL A 99 9.39 2.57 8.51
N GLU A 100 8.26 3.02 7.96
CA GLU A 100 7.24 3.72 8.74
C GLU A 100 6.70 2.85 9.87
N TYR A 101 6.42 1.58 9.59
CA TYR A 101 6.01 0.61 10.61
C TYR A 101 7.10 0.43 11.66
N TRP A 102 8.35 0.22 11.23
CA TRP A 102 9.49 0.01 12.12
C TRP A 102 9.75 1.20 13.05
N GLU A 103 9.84 2.41 12.47
CA GLU A 103 10.14 3.64 13.19
C GLU A 103 9.00 4.07 14.11
N HIS A 104 7.75 3.87 13.71
CA HIS A 104 6.59 4.29 14.49
C HIS A 104 6.22 3.29 15.58
N PHE A 105 5.96 2.03 15.21
CA PHE A 105 5.40 1.04 16.12
C PHE A 105 6.45 0.52 17.10
N TYR A 106 7.67 0.26 16.64
CA TYR A 106 8.64 -0.39 17.49
C TYR A 106 9.31 0.55 18.46
N ARG A 107 9.62 1.79 18.08
CA ARG A 107 10.17 2.77 19.05
C ARG A 107 9.29 2.91 20.29
N THR A 108 7.98 2.78 20.15
CA THR A 108 7.04 2.89 21.28
C THR A 108 6.78 1.56 21.99
N ASN A 109 6.95 0.42 21.31
CA ASN A 109 6.52 -0.90 21.81
C ASN A 109 7.66 -1.93 21.96
N VAL A 110 8.95 -1.52 22.03
CA VAL A 110 10.08 -2.47 22.19
C VAL A 110 9.90 -3.40 23.41
N SER A 111 9.24 -2.94 24.47
CA SER A 111 9.08 -3.71 25.71
C SER A 111 8.12 -4.89 25.64
N TRP A 112 7.38 -5.07 24.54
CA TRP A 112 6.32 -6.10 24.44
C TRP A 112 6.78 -7.37 23.72
N TRP A 113 8.01 -7.40 23.21
CA TRP A 113 8.52 -8.54 22.46
C TRP A 113 9.26 -9.51 23.38
N PRO A 114 8.94 -10.82 23.31
CA PRO A 114 9.53 -11.81 24.19
C PRO A 114 11.04 -11.88 23.95
N THR A 115 11.79 -11.69 25.02
CA THR A 115 13.22 -11.94 25.06
C THR A 115 13.50 -13.43 24.94
N LYS A 116 14.72 -13.78 24.54
CA LYS A 116 15.13 -15.19 24.51
C LYS A 116 14.93 -15.87 25.88
N GLY A 117 15.23 -15.15 26.97
CA GLY A 117 15.04 -15.66 28.33
C GLY A 117 13.58 -15.94 28.68
N GLU A 118 12.64 -15.12 28.19
CA GLU A 118 11.20 -15.37 28.37
C GLU A 118 10.73 -16.56 27.55
N ILE A 119 11.23 -16.78 26.33
CA ILE A 119 10.89 -17.99 25.55
C ILE A 119 11.47 -19.25 26.21
N ASP A 120 12.69 -19.15 26.73
CA ASP A 120 13.37 -20.27 27.40
C ASP A 120 12.68 -20.62 28.74
N SER A 121 12.00 -19.68 29.41
CA SER A 121 11.26 -19.99 30.64
C SER A 121 10.08 -20.92 30.43
N TYR A 122 9.47 -20.93 29.23
CA TYR A 122 8.40 -21.87 28.90
C TYR A 122 8.87 -23.33 28.93
N GLU A 123 10.17 -23.62 28.72
CA GLU A 123 10.68 -25.00 28.87
C GLU A 123 10.53 -25.51 30.30
N VAL A 124 10.71 -24.63 31.29
CA VAL A 124 10.51 -24.96 32.71
C VAL A 124 9.04 -25.20 32.98
N ASP A 125 8.15 -24.38 32.42
CA ASP A 125 6.70 -24.51 32.60
C ASP A 125 6.16 -25.81 31.97
N ILE A 126 6.69 -26.20 30.80
CA ILE A 126 6.37 -27.49 30.14
C ILE A 126 6.77 -28.67 31.05
N ILE A 127 7.92 -28.60 31.72
CA ILE A 127 8.37 -29.64 32.66
C ILE A 127 7.46 -29.70 33.89
N GLN A 128 6.97 -28.56 34.36
CA GLN A 128 6.13 -28.46 35.57
C GLN A 128 4.63 -28.74 35.32
N ALA A 129 4.19 -28.71 34.07
CA ALA A 129 2.80 -28.97 33.69
C ALA A 129 2.31 -30.35 34.13
N LYS A 130 1.11 -30.39 34.71
CA LYS A 130 0.56 -31.57 35.38
C LYS A 130 -0.18 -32.51 34.43
N THR A 131 -0.66 -31.97 33.31
CA THR A 131 -1.45 -32.71 32.32
C THR A 131 -0.85 -32.58 30.93
N ASP A 132 -1.07 -33.56 30.07
CA ASP A 132 -0.56 -33.52 28.69
C ASP A 132 -1.21 -32.40 27.88
N LYS A 133 -2.49 -32.10 28.12
CA LYS A 133 -3.19 -30.96 27.49
C LYS A 133 -2.58 -29.61 27.86
N GLU A 134 -2.15 -29.46 29.11
CA GLU A 134 -1.47 -28.25 29.58
C GLU A 134 -0.09 -28.12 28.91
N LYS A 135 0.65 -29.22 28.76
CA LYS A 135 1.91 -29.24 27.99
C LYS A 135 1.73 -28.84 26.54
N GLU A 136 0.72 -29.39 25.86
CA GLU A 136 0.40 -29.05 24.47
C GLU A 136 0.06 -27.57 24.32
N PHE A 137 -0.72 -27.01 25.24
CA PHE A 137 -1.06 -25.58 25.24
C PHE A 137 0.17 -24.69 25.42
N ILE A 138 1.00 -24.96 26.43
CA ILE A 138 2.21 -24.17 26.72
C ILE A 138 3.22 -24.29 25.55
N GLN A 139 3.35 -25.47 24.96
CA GLN A 139 4.21 -25.68 23.78
C GLN A 139 3.71 -24.87 22.58
N ALA A 140 2.40 -24.87 22.30
CA ALA A 140 1.83 -24.08 21.21
C ALA A 140 2.01 -22.56 21.44
N GLU A 141 1.91 -22.09 22.68
CA GLU A 141 2.19 -20.69 23.04
C GLU A 141 3.66 -20.33 22.82
N ARG A 142 4.58 -21.20 23.26
CA ARG A 142 6.02 -21.04 23.02
C ARG A 142 6.34 -20.99 21.52
N ASP A 143 5.77 -21.88 20.73
CA ASP A 143 5.98 -21.92 19.27
C ASP A 143 5.45 -20.64 18.61
N CYS A 144 4.28 -20.14 19.03
CA CYS A 144 3.73 -18.87 18.57
C CYS A 144 4.67 -17.69 18.89
N LEU A 145 5.21 -17.62 20.11
CA LEU A 145 6.17 -16.58 20.51
C LEU A 145 7.49 -16.68 19.74
N ALA A 146 7.98 -17.89 19.49
CA ALA A 146 9.18 -18.14 18.70
C ALA A 146 9.00 -17.68 17.24
N ASP A 147 7.85 -17.97 16.63
CA ASP A 147 7.51 -17.52 15.28
C ASP A 147 7.39 -15.99 15.22
N GLN A 148 6.74 -15.36 16.20
CA GLN A 148 6.67 -13.91 16.31
C GLN A 148 8.06 -13.28 16.42
N LYS A 149 8.93 -13.86 17.25
CA LYS A 149 10.31 -13.40 17.39
C LYS A 149 11.10 -13.56 16.09
N ALA A 150 10.94 -14.68 15.38
CA ALA A 150 11.61 -14.90 14.11
C ALA A 150 11.19 -13.85 13.06
N HIS A 151 9.89 -13.55 12.97
CA HIS A 151 9.38 -12.48 12.11
C HIS A 151 9.91 -11.10 12.50
N TYR A 152 10.04 -10.83 13.80
CA TYR A 152 10.61 -9.59 14.30
C TYR A 152 12.08 -9.43 13.91
N ASP A 153 12.90 -10.46 14.15
CA ASP A 153 14.32 -10.44 13.80
C ASP A 153 14.51 -10.22 12.29
N GLU A 154 13.64 -10.83 11.48
CA GLU A 154 13.63 -10.71 10.03
C GLU A 154 13.22 -9.30 9.57
N ALA A 155 12.16 -8.73 10.14
CA ALA A 155 11.75 -7.35 9.87
C ALA A 155 12.85 -6.35 10.23
N HIS A 156 13.53 -6.57 11.36
CA HIS A 156 14.68 -5.76 11.79
C HIS A 156 15.84 -5.85 10.80
N ALA A 157 16.16 -7.07 10.34
CA ALA A 157 17.23 -7.30 9.38
C ALA A 157 16.94 -6.59 8.05
N LEU A 158 15.69 -6.67 7.56
CA LEU A 158 15.25 -5.97 6.35
C LEU A 158 15.29 -4.45 6.51
N HIS A 159 14.89 -3.93 7.68
CA HIS A 159 14.99 -2.51 7.99
C HIS A 159 16.46 -2.04 7.99
N ILE A 160 17.37 -2.77 8.64
CA ILE A 160 18.81 -2.46 8.64
C ILE A 160 19.36 -2.50 7.21
N TRP A 161 19.01 -3.53 6.44
CA TRP A 161 19.45 -3.66 5.06
C TRP A 161 19.02 -2.46 4.23
N TRP A 162 17.75 -2.07 4.30
CA TRP A 162 17.20 -0.95 3.53
C TRP A 162 17.80 0.40 3.91
N THR A 163 18.02 0.63 5.21
CA THR A 163 18.46 1.94 5.72
C THR A 163 19.98 2.12 5.72
N LYS A 164 20.75 1.03 5.85
CA LYS A 164 22.21 1.07 6.00
C LYS A 164 22.94 0.37 4.85
N THR A 165 22.59 -0.88 4.56
CA THR A 165 23.35 -1.72 3.62
C THR A 165 23.11 -1.30 2.17
N ARG A 166 21.85 -1.21 1.73
CA ARG A 166 21.49 -0.87 0.35
C ARG A 166 22.01 0.51 -0.08
N PRO A 167 21.88 1.59 0.71
CA PRO A 167 22.42 2.89 0.31
C PRO A 167 23.96 2.96 0.31
N SER A 168 24.63 2.01 0.95
CA SER A 168 26.10 1.93 0.98
C SER A 168 26.71 1.36 -0.31
N ARG A 169 25.87 0.90 -1.26
CA ARG A 169 26.32 0.44 -2.58
C ARG A 169 27.03 1.57 -3.32
N THR A 170 28.25 1.30 -3.77
CA THR A 170 29.03 2.23 -4.59
C THR A 170 29.38 1.56 -5.90
N HIS A 171 29.02 2.20 -7.02
CA HIS A 171 29.50 1.75 -8.31
C HIS A 171 31.01 1.95 -8.42
N PRO A 172 31.74 1.01 -9.05
CA PRO A 172 33.15 1.21 -9.34
C PRO A 172 33.31 2.43 -10.26
N LYS A 173 34.31 3.27 -9.99
CA LYS A 173 34.60 4.43 -10.85
C LYS A 173 35.17 3.93 -12.17
N GLY A 174 34.42 4.11 -13.24
CA GLY A 174 34.82 3.70 -14.59
C GLY A 174 35.83 4.62 -15.26
N PRO A 175 36.55 4.09 -16.28
CA PRO A 175 37.34 4.92 -17.17
C PRO A 175 36.39 5.86 -17.94
N THR A 176 36.73 7.15 -17.99
CA THR A 176 36.01 8.09 -18.84
C THR A 176 36.34 7.85 -20.31
N LEU A 177 35.31 7.75 -21.15
CA LEU A 177 35.48 7.74 -22.60
C LEU A 177 36.18 9.04 -23.06
N PRO A 178 37.20 8.94 -23.92
CA PRO A 178 37.77 10.10 -24.60
C PRO A 178 36.69 10.91 -25.32
N LYS A 179 36.69 12.24 -25.14
CA LYS A 179 35.71 13.15 -25.78
C LYS A 179 35.69 13.03 -27.32
N GLU A 180 36.82 12.66 -27.91
CA GLU A 180 37.03 12.48 -29.35
C GLU A 180 36.14 11.40 -29.96
N LEU A 181 35.80 10.36 -29.19
CA LEU A 181 34.93 9.27 -29.63
C LEU A 181 33.45 9.70 -29.67
N GLY A 182 33.11 10.83 -29.05
CA GLY A 182 31.72 11.22 -28.81
C GLY A 182 31.01 10.31 -27.80
N SER A 183 29.76 10.64 -27.46
CA SER A 183 28.97 9.91 -26.45
C SER A 183 28.62 8.47 -26.85
N LEU A 184 28.63 8.18 -28.15
CA LEU A 184 28.25 6.88 -28.73
C LEU A 184 29.41 6.19 -29.46
N GLY A 185 30.64 6.69 -29.37
CA GLY A 185 31.78 6.12 -30.09
C GLY A 185 32.11 4.67 -29.70
N TRP A 186 31.66 4.22 -28.53
CA TRP A 186 31.79 2.83 -28.09
C TRP A 186 30.87 1.86 -28.86
N LEU A 187 29.83 2.36 -29.55
CA LEU A 187 28.95 1.59 -30.44
C LEU A 187 29.49 1.52 -31.87
N ASP A 188 30.41 2.38 -32.28
CA ASP A 188 30.95 2.38 -33.63
C ASP A 188 31.94 1.21 -33.82
N ASN A 189 31.70 0.39 -34.84
CA ASN A 189 32.58 -0.71 -35.21
C ASN A 189 34.00 -0.24 -35.55
N LYS A 190 34.19 1.01 -35.97
CA LYS A 190 35.51 1.59 -36.26
C LYS A 190 36.44 1.64 -35.06
N HIS A 191 35.90 1.65 -33.84
CA HIS A 191 36.66 1.74 -32.60
C HIS A 191 36.65 0.44 -31.79
N LYS A 192 36.21 -0.68 -32.39
CA LYS A 192 36.10 -1.98 -31.71
C LYS A 192 37.44 -2.46 -31.14
N ASP A 193 38.54 -2.17 -31.85
CA ASP A 193 39.88 -2.61 -31.49
C ASP A 193 40.70 -1.56 -30.72
N ASP A 194 40.14 -0.38 -30.42
CA ASP A 194 40.82 0.64 -29.61
C ASP A 194 40.94 0.15 -28.16
N PRO A 195 42.16 0.04 -27.57
CA PRO A 195 42.35 -0.44 -26.20
C PRO A 195 41.51 0.30 -25.15
N ARG A 196 41.23 1.60 -25.38
CA ARG A 196 40.41 2.41 -24.48
C ARG A 196 38.94 1.99 -24.52
N VAL A 197 38.43 1.65 -25.70
CA VAL A 197 37.06 1.13 -25.87
C VAL A 197 36.96 -0.28 -25.31
N ILE A 198 37.99 -1.12 -25.46
CA ILE A 198 38.04 -2.45 -24.85
C ILE A 198 37.98 -2.35 -23.31
N ALA A 199 38.81 -1.49 -22.71
CA ALA A 199 38.81 -1.26 -21.26
C ALA A 199 37.47 -0.70 -20.77
N TYR A 200 36.88 0.23 -21.52
CA TYR A 200 35.55 0.78 -21.20
C TYR A 200 34.45 -0.29 -21.27
N ARG A 201 34.45 -1.15 -22.29
CA ARG A 201 33.50 -2.26 -22.41
C ARG A 201 33.66 -3.28 -21.29
N ALA A 202 34.90 -3.67 -20.97
CA ALA A 202 35.15 -4.56 -19.84
C ALA A 202 34.63 -3.97 -18.52
N HIS A 203 34.80 -2.66 -18.32
CA HIS A 203 34.23 -1.96 -17.17
C HIS A 203 32.69 -1.93 -17.19
N LEU A 204 32.06 -1.70 -18.35
CA LEU A 204 30.61 -1.80 -18.49
C LEU A 204 30.09 -3.21 -18.20
N ASP A 205 30.80 -4.26 -18.61
CA ASP A 205 30.43 -5.64 -18.32
C ASP A 205 30.50 -5.92 -16.81
N GLU A 206 31.53 -5.41 -16.13
CA GLU A 206 31.64 -5.49 -14.66
C GLU A 206 30.51 -4.72 -13.97
N TYR A 207 30.20 -3.52 -14.46
CA TYR A 207 29.11 -2.69 -13.97
C TYR A 207 27.75 -3.40 -14.12
N ASN A 208 27.45 -3.91 -15.32
CA ASN A 208 26.21 -4.64 -15.59
C ASN A 208 26.10 -5.89 -14.70
N LYS A 209 27.21 -6.59 -14.45
CA LYS A 209 27.23 -7.74 -13.57
C LYS A 209 26.87 -7.36 -12.13
N LEU A 210 27.39 -6.24 -11.63
CA LEU A 210 27.05 -5.73 -10.30
C LEU A 210 25.58 -5.31 -10.21
N ASP A 211 25.06 -4.64 -11.24
CA ASP A 211 23.65 -4.24 -11.30
C ASP A 211 22.73 -5.47 -11.27
N CYS A 212 23.03 -6.51 -12.06
CA CYS A 212 22.29 -7.77 -12.00
C CYS A 212 22.31 -8.40 -10.60
N GLN A 213 23.46 -8.39 -9.92
CA GLN A 213 23.57 -8.92 -8.55
C GLN A 213 22.72 -8.12 -7.56
N TRP A 214 22.69 -6.80 -7.69
CA TRP A 214 21.87 -5.94 -6.83
C TRP A 214 20.39 -6.06 -7.12
N GLU A 215 20.00 -6.30 -8.38
CA GLU A 215 18.61 -6.61 -8.74
C GLU A 215 18.15 -7.94 -8.14
N GLU A 216 19.00 -8.97 -8.20
CA GLU A 216 18.73 -10.27 -7.57
C GLU A 216 18.59 -10.14 -6.05
N GLU A 217 19.48 -9.38 -5.41
CA GLU A 217 19.41 -9.08 -3.98
C GLU A 217 18.13 -8.31 -3.63
N ASP A 218 17.79 -7.24 -4.38
CA ASP A 218 16.59 -6.44 -4.16
C ASP A 218 15.32 -7.30 -4.30
N GLN A 219 15.28 -8.21 -5.28
CA GLN A 219 14.19 -9.17 -5.46
C GLN A 219 14.08 -10.14 -4.28
N GLU A 220 15.21 -10.68 -3.80
CA GLU A 220 15.22 -11.58 -2.63
C GLU A 220 14.67 -10.87 -1.39
N MET A 221 15.12 -9.63 -1.12
CA MET A 221 14.68 -8.85 0.04
C MET A 221 13.19 -8.51 -0.06
N LEU A 222 12.68 -8.21 -1.25
CA LEU A 222 11.25 -8.01 -1.46
C LEU A 222 10.45 -9.29 -1.20
N ILE A 223 10.92 -10.45 -1.64
CA ILE A 223 10.27 -11.75 -1.35
C ILE A 223 10.24 -12.00 0.16
N ARG A 224 11.34 -11.74 0.87
CA ARG A 224 11.44 -11.86 2.33
C ARG A 224 10.43 -10.95 3.03
N LEU A 225 10.36 -9.68 2.63
CA LEU A 225 9.36 -8.73 3.15
C LEU A 225 7.92 -9.22 2.92
N VAL A 226 7.63 -9.72 1.71
CA VAL A 226 6.31 -10.25 1.38
C VAL A 226 5.97 -11.46 2.25
N LYS A 227 6.93 -12.34 2.59
CA LYS A 227 6.68 -13.49 3.49
C LYS A 227 6.28 -13.06 4.90
N ILE A 228 6.95 -12.06 5.46
CA ILE A 228 6.65 -11.56 6.81
C ILE A 228 5.45 -10.62 6.88
N ARG A 229 4.86 -10.21 5.75
CA ARG A 229 3.81 -9.19 5.72
C ARG A 229 2.59 -9.49 6.60
N GLN A 230 2.28 -10.77 6.85
CA GLN A 230 1.12 -11.16 7.65
C GLN A 230 1.33 -10.92 9.14
N SER A 231 2.57 -10.96 9.63
CA SER A 231 2.90 -10.76 11.04
C SER A 231 3.17 -9.30 11.40
N LEU A 232 3.32 -8.41 10.42
CA LEU A 232 3.55 -6.98 10.65
C LEU A 232 2.29 -6.20 11.09
N TRP A 233 1.11 -6.81 11.13
CA TRP A 233 -0.17 -6.09 11.36
C TRP A 233 -1.07 -6.73 12.43
N ILE A 234 -0.47 -7.44 13.38
CA ILE A 234 -1.16 -7.99 14.55
C ILE A 234 -1.15 -6.94 15.66
#